data_AF-A0A6V3S818-F1
#
_entry.id   AF-A0A6V3S818-F1
#
_cell.length_a   1.000
_cell.length_b   1.000
_cell.length_c   1.000
_cell.angle_alpha   90.00
_cell.angle_beta   90.00
_cell.angle_gamma   90.00
#
_symmetry.space_group_name_H-M   'P 1'
#
loop_
_entity.id
_entity.type
_entity.pdbx_description
1 polymer ?
#
loop_
_entity_poly.entity_id
_entity_poly.type
_entity_poly.pdbx_seq_one_letter_code
_entity_poly.pdbx_strand_id
1 'polypeptide(L)'
;QVPRMASSRAKHTKLSGSYEPPADGCCQRLSDMISGASKEDIRRRRFEQYHLPLLQMGGSFEMISCAKSCETSGGFLSGMSSMFSSSKRTEKKSTMVWVQISSELATLEWHTLAQKNGTPEREGKIALDGVSSVNHSDSEKGMLIRSTGGEVMVELEAEGELECEKWVIALREALVCLEKEIQHCKRVKQGSKRLEGRWLEMQRKKNAAESYKKSLGTVGMKHTARIMASRD
;
A
#
# COMPACT_ATOMS: atom_id res chain seq x y z
N GLN A 1 12.52 -16.14 -61.90
CA GLN A 1 11.94 -14.91 -61.33
C GLN A 1 11.41 -15.24 -59.95
N VAL A 2 11.95 -14.61 -58.90
CA VAL A 2 11.59 -14.86 -57.49
C VAL A 2 10.99 -13.56 -56.94
N PRO A 3 9.83 -13.56 -56.27
CA PRO A 3 9.25 -12.34 -55.74
C PRO A 3 9.90 -11.98 -54.41
N ARG A 4 10.42 -10.75 -54.31
CA ARG A 4 10.89 -10.14 -53.06
C ARG A 4 9.69 -9.84 -52.18
N MET A 5 9.64 -10.45 -50.99
CA MET A 5 8.70 -10.05 -49.94
C MET A 5 9.16 -8.74 -49.30
N ALA A 6 8.29 -7.74 -49.32
CA ALA A 6 8.49 -6.47 -48.64
C ALA A 6 8.27 -6.64 -47.13
N SER A 7 9.33 -6.37 -46.37
CA SER A 7 9.30 -6.32 -44.90
C SER A 7 8.52 -5.09 -44.45
N SER A 8 7.34 -5.32 -43.86
CA SER A 8 6.50 -4.30 -43.24
C SER A 8 7.15 -3.84 -41.94
N ARG A 9 7.81 -2.67 -42.00
CA ARG A 9 8.40 -2.01 -40.84
C ARG A 9 7.28 -1.28 -40.10
N ALA A 10 6.73 -1.90 -39.06
CA ALA A 10 5.78 -1.27 -38.15
C ALA A 10 6.44 0.00 -37.57
N LYS A 11 5.84 1.15 -37.87
CA LYS A 11 6.23 2.44 -37.30
C LYS A 11 5.71 2.46 -35.86
N HIS A 12 6.61 2.37 -34.88
CA HIS A 12 6.31 2.74 -33.50
C HIS A 12 5.94 4.23 -33.48
N THR A 13 4.64 4.54 -33.51
CA THR A 13 4.10 5.82 -33.10
C THR A 13 4.38 5.98 -31.61
N LYS A 14 5.34 6.85 -31.27
CA LYS A 14 5.51 7.36 -29.90
C LYS A 14 4.23 8.13 -29.54
N LEU A 15 3.29 7.46 -28.89
CA LEU A 15 2.24 8.11 -28.10
C LEU A 15 2.88 8.54 -26.78
N SER A 16 3.75 9.56 -26.83
CA SER A 16 4.06 10.35 -25.64
C SER A 16 2.96 11.39 -25.50
N GLY A 17 1.74 10.93 -25.26
CA GLY A 17 0.63 11.79 -24.86
C GLY A 17 0.90 12.21 -23.41
N SER A 18 1.71 13.24 -23.20
CA SER A 18 1.73 13.87 -21.88
C SER A 18 0.32 14.36 -21.61
N TYR A 19 -0.40 13.70 -20.71
CA TYR A 19 -1.64 14.21 -20.16
C TYR A 19 -1.31 15.57 -19.51
N GLU A 20 -1.56 16.65 -20.26
CA GLU A 20 -1.51 17.99 -19.69
C GLU A 20 -2.83 18.21 -18.96
N PRO A 21 -2.81 18.45 -17.63
CA PRO A 21 -4.02 18.80 -16.91
C PRO A 21 -4.62 20.07 -17.54
N PRO A 22 -5.95 20.24 -17.50
CA PRO A 22 -6.60 21.42 -18.05
C PRO A 22 -5.95 22.69 -17.49
N ALA A 23 -5.68 23.65 -18.37
CA ALA A 23 -4.96 24.86 -18.00
C ALA A 23 -5.65 25.55 -16.82
N ASP A 24 -4.87 25.86 -15.77
CA ASP A 24 -5.40 26.59 -14.62
C ASP A 24 -6.13 27.86 -15.08
N GLY A 25 -7.31 28.11 -14.48
CA GLY A 25 -8.06 29.33 -14.73
C GLY A 25 -7.21 30.58 -14.45
N CYS A 26 -7.45 31.65 -15.22
CA CYS A 26 -6.72 32.93 -15.11
C CYS A 26 -6.63 33.44 -13.65
N CYS A 27 -7.71 33.29 -12.88
CA CYS A 27 -7.77 33.69 -11.47
C CYS A 27 -6.83 32.90 -10.56
N GLN A 28 -6.64 31.60 -10.81
CA GLN A 28 -5.76 30.75 -10.01
C GLN A 28 -4.29 31.15 -10.20
N ARG A 29 -3.88 31.39 -11.45
CA ARG A 29 -2.52 31.84 -11.78
C ARG A 29 -2.19 33.19 -11.16
N LEU A 30 -3.13 34.14 -11.19
CA LEU A 30 -2.97 35.44 -10.53
C LEU A 30 -2.85 35.28 -9.01
N SER A 31 -3.68 34.43 -8.40
CA SER A 31 -3.59 34.12 -6.97
C SER A 31 -2.22 33.53 -6.60
N ASP A 32 -1.69 32.61 -7.41
CA ASP A 32 -0.39 31.98 -7.18
C ASP A 32 0.77 32.98 -7.28
N MET A 33 0.68 33.90 -8.24
CA MET A 33 1.66 34.96 -8.42
C MET A 33 1.66 35.95 -7.25
N ILE A 34 0.47 36.32 -6.74
CA ILE A 34 0.31 37.25 -5.62
C ILE A 34 0.74 36.60 -4.30
N SER A 35 0.39 35.33 -4.09
CA SER A 35 0.69 34.60 -2.86
C SER A 35 2.13 34.10 -2.76
N GLY A 36 2.88 34.10 -3.87
CA GLY A 36 4.23 33.54 -3.91
C GLY A 36 4.26 32.04 -3.66
N ALA A 37 3.21 31.32 -4.10
CA ALA A 37 3.07 29.89 -3.86
C ALA A 37 4.26 29.10 -4.42
N SER A 38 4.77 28.15 -3.64
CA SER A 38 5.87 27.31 -4.11
C SER A 38 5.43 26.38 -5.24
N LYS A 39 6.38 25.90 -6.06
CA LYS A 39 6.07 24.92 -7.11
C LYS A 39 5.46 23.63 -6.56
N GLU A 40 5.85 23.24 -5.35
CA GLU A 40 5.30 22.08 -4.65
C GLU A 40 3.83 22.31 -4.28
N ASP A 41 3.49 23.49 -3.76
CA ASP A 41 2.11 23.83 -3.39
C ASP A 41 1.17 23.94 -4.59
N ILE A 42 1.68 24.47 -5.71
CA ILE A 42 0.94 24.49 -6.99
C ILE A 42 0.69 23.06 -7.47
N ARG A 43 1.73 22.23 -7.48
CA ARG A 43 1.62 20.82 -7.90
C ARG A 43 0.65 20.04 -7.02
N ARG A 44 0.75 20.21 -5.70
CA ARG A 44 -0.13 19.56 -4.73
C ARG A 44 -1.59 19.96 -4.94
N ARG A 45 -1.89 21.25 -5.13
CA ARG A 45 -3.25 21.71 -5.41
C ARG A 45 -3.81 21.13 -6.70
N ARG A 46 -3.01 21.05 -7.77
CA ARG A 46 -3.43 20.39 -9.01
C ARG A 46 -3.71 18.91 -8.80
N PHE A 47 -2.85 18.21 -8.06
CA PHE A 47 -3.09 16.82 -7.68
C PHE A 47 -4.40 16.66 -6.91
N GLU A 48 -4.63 17.49 -5.88
CA GLU A 48 -5.85 17.47 -5.06
C GLU A 48 -7.10 17.79 -5.88
N GLN A 49 -7.00 18.63 -6.91
CA GLN A 49 -8.12 19.02 -7.76
C GLN A 49 -8.46 17.97 -8.83
N TYR A 50 -7.45 17.37 -9.47
CA TYR A 50 -7.65 16.56 -10.68
C TYR A 50 -7.43 15.06 -10.49
N HIS A 51 -6.49 14.67 -9.62
CA HIS A 51 -6.08 13.27 -9.48
C HIS A 51 -6.61 12.63 -8.21
N LEU A 52 -6.67 13.37 -7.10
CA LEU A 52 -7.16 12.84 -5.83
C LEU A 52 -8.62 12.37 -5.90
N PRO A 53 -9.57 13.09 -6.54
CA PRO A 53 -10.95 12.62 -6.64
C PRO A 53 -11.05 11.31 -7.42
N LEU A 54 -10.27 11.14 -8.49
CA LEU A 54 -10.19 9.90 -9.26
C LEU A 54 -9.77 8.73 -8.37
N LEU A 55 -8.70 8.92 -7.60
CA LEU A 55 -8.17 7.87 -6.71
C LEU A 55 -9.11 7.56 -5.54
N GLN A 56 -9.82 8.56 -5.01
CA GLN A 56 -10.76 8.40 -3.89
C GLN A 56 -12.09 7.77 -4.31
N MET A 57 -12.59 8.12 -5.49
CA MET A 57 -13.77 7.46 -6.05
C MET A 57 -13.48 6.00 -6.33
N GLY A 58 -12.25 5.68 -6.77
CA GLY A 58 -11.84 4.34 -7.09
C GLY A 58 -12.17 3.94 -8.53
N GLY A 59 -11.72 2.75 -8.92
CA GLY A 59 -11.88 2.21 -10.26
C GLY A 59 -11.90 0.68 -10.26
N SER A 60 -12.51 0.11 -11.29
CA SER A 60 -12.57 -1.34 -11.48
C SER A 60 -11.41 -1.84 -12.34
N PHE A 61 -10.75 -2.89 -11.87
CA PHE A 61 -9.61 -3.49 -12.55
C PHE A 61 -9.70 -5.01 -12.52
N GLU A 62 -9.12 -5.64 -13.52
CA GLU A 62 -8.84 -7.06 -13.53
C GLU A 62 -7.49 -7.31 -12.82
N MET A 63 -7.52 -8.01 -11.69
CA MET A 63 -6.29 -8.34 -10.97
C MET A 63 -5.61 -9.56 -11.60
N ILE A 64 -4.43 -9.34 -12.18
CA ILE A 64 -3.62 -10.38 -12.82
C ILE A 64 -2.76 -11.10 -11.78
N SER A 65 -2.14 -10.34 -10.87
CA SER A 65 -1.33 -10.90 -9.79
C SER A 65 -1.30 -9.99 -8.56
N CYS A 66 -1.22 -10.61 -7.39
CA CYS A 66 -1.12 -9.94 -6.10
C CYS A 66 -0.14 -10.71 -5.20
N ALA A 67 0.79 -10.00 -4.57
CA ALA A 67 1.66 -10.58 -3.57
C ALA A 67 0.84 -10.94 -2.33
N LYS A 68 1.08 -12.12 -1.75
CA LYS A 68 0.38 -12.61 -0.54
C LYS A 68 0.45 -11.65 0.65
N SER A 69 1.46 -10.80 0.72
CA SER A 69 1.62 -9.78 1.76
C SER A 69 0.58 -8.64 1.68
N CYS A 70 -0.12 -8.52 0.55
CA CYS A 70 -1.12 -7.48 0.32
C CYS A 70 -2.55 -7.98 0.62
N GLU A 71 -2.77 -9.30 0.69
CA GLU A 71 -4.06 -9.89 1.00
C GLU A 71 -4.30 -9.84 2.52
N THR A 72 -5.36 -9.14 2.94
CA THR A 72 -5.82 -9.19 4.33
C THR A 72 -6.93 -10.22 4.37
N SER A 73 -6.56 -11.51 4.35
CA SER A 73 -7.56 -12.57 4.47
C SER A 73 -8.30 -12.39 5.81
N GLY A 74 -9.62 -12.14 5.76
CA GLY A 74 -10.51 -12.01 6.91
C GLY A 74 -10.71 -13.30 7.72
N GLY A 75 -9.65 -14.10 7.88
CA GLY A 75 -9.61 -15.36 8.61
C GLY A 75 -8.52 -15.31 9.66
N PHE A 76 -8.90 -14.90 10.88
CA PHE A 76 -8.16 -15.24 12.09
C PHE A 76 -8.04 -16.78 12.11
N LEU A 77 -6.82 -17.31 12.24
CA LEU A 77 -6.43 -18.74 12.24
C LEU A 77 -6.02 -19.34 10.87
N SER A 78 -4.79 -19.08 10.43
CA SER A 78 -3.99 -20.04 9.66
C SER A 78 -2.51 -19.78 9.87
N GLY A 79 -2.03 -20.28 11.00
CA GLY A 79 -0.60 -20.46 11.24
C GLY A 79 -0.04 -21.59 10.39
N MET A 80 1.20 -21.38 9.93
CA MET A 80 2.19 -22.42 9.61
C MET A 80 1.81 -23.46 8.53
N SER A 81 1.88 -23.06 7.26
CA SER A 81 2.21 -24.02 6.19
C SER A 81 2.54 -23.29 4.89
N SER A 82 3.79 -23.42 4.41
CA SER A 82 4.15 -23.58 2.98
C SER A 82 5.62 -23.21 2.73
N MET A 83 6.54 -24.07 3.13
CA MET A 83 7.87 -24.18 2.51
C MET A 83 7.85 -25.33 1.50
N PHE A 84 7.14 -25.19 0.38
CA PHE A 84 7.30 -26.08 -0.78
C PHE A 84 6.70 -25.38 -2.01
N SER A 85 7.51 -24.64 -2.77
CA SER A 85 7.12 -24.05 -4.05
C SER A 85 7.63 -24.93 -5.18
N SER A 86 6.89 -26.00 -5.49
CA SER A 86 6.99 -26.68 -6.78
C SER A 86 6.15 -25.94 -7.82
N SER A 87 6.82 -25.52 -8.89
CA SER A 87 6.24 -24.90 -10.08
C SER A 87 5.14 -25.75 -10.71
N LYS A 88 3.88 -25.50 -10.35
CA LYS A 88 2.73 -25.79 -11.21
C LYS A 88 2.14 -24.45 -11.62
N ARG A 89 2.10 -24.20 -12.93
CA ARG A 89 1.34 -23.09 -13.53
C ARG A 89 -0.13 -23.30 -13.21
N THR A 90 -0.57 -22.76 -12.08
CA THR A 90 -1.98 -22.53 -11.79
C THR A 90 -2.46 -21.50 -12.80
N GLU A 91 -3.49 -21.85 -13.57
CA GLU A 91 -4.23 -20.90 -14.39
C GLU A 91 -4.50 -19.63 -13.57
N LYS A 92 -3.96 -18.49 -14.03
CA LYS A 92 -4.21 -17.19 -13.41
C LYS A 92 -5.70 -16.90 -13.60
N LYS A 93 -6.52 -17.26 -12.62
CA LYS A 93 -7.91 -16.79 -12.56
C LYS A 93 -7.85 -15.30 -12.30
N SER A 94 -8.09 -14.54 -13.35
CA SER A 94 -8.26 -13.11 -13.22
C SER A 94 -9.52 -12.81 -12.41
N THR A 95 -9.41 -11.84 -11.51
CA THR A 95 -10.48 -11.49 -10.58
C THR A 95 -10.74 -10.00 -10.68
N MET A 96 -12.00 -9.62 -10.88
CA MET A 96 -12.38 -8.21 -10.90
C MET A 96 -12.36 -7.62 -9.48
N VAL A 97 -11.63 -6.53 -9.33
CA VAL A 97 -11.43 -5.81 -8.08
C VAL A 97 -11.79 -4.34 -8.24
N TRP A 98 -12.24 -3.73 -7.16
CA TRP A 98 -12.29 -2.29 -7.01
C TRP A 98 -11.04 -1.83 -6.29
N VAL A 99 -10.44 -0.73 -6.74
CA VAL A 99 -9.21 -0.17 -6.18
C VAL A 99 -9.45 1.30 -5.88
N GLN A 100 -9.07 1.77 -4.68
CA GLN A 100 -9.22 3.16 -4.26
C GLN A 100 -8.12 3.56 -3.25
N ILE A 101 -7.83 4.85 -3.13
CA ILE A 101 -6.98 5.36 -2.04
C ILE A 101 -7.82 5.56 -0.78
N SER A 102 -7.30 5.13 0.38
CA SER A 102 -7.93 5.33 1.68
C SER A 102 -8.12 6.82 1.99
N SER A 103 -9.08 7.16 2.86
CA SER A 103 -9.26 8.53 3.38
C SER A 103 -8.03 9.11 4.08
N GLU A 104 -7.15 8.25 4.61
CA GLU A 104 -5.88 8.65 5.23
C GLU A 104 -4.78 9.00 4.21
N LEU A 105 -5.04 8.81 2.91
CA LEU A 105 -4.13 9.11 1.79
C LEU A 105 -2.79 8.36 1.84
N ALA A 106 -2.66 7.34 2.68
CA ALA A 106 -1.41 6.61 2.90
C ALA A 106 -1.49 5.12 2.51
N THR A 107 -2.67 4.63 2.16
CA THR A 107 -2.90 3.24 1.75
C THR A 107 -3.77 3.17 0.51
N LEU A 108 -3.40 2.29 -0.43
CA LEU A 108 -4.22 1.87 -1.54
C LEU A 108 -4.99 0.62 -1.12
N GLU A 109 -6.30 0.70 -1.09
CA GLU A 109 -7.20 -0.37 -0.68
C GLU A 109 -7.81 -1.01 -1.93
N TRP A 110 -7.99 -2.33 -1.88
CA TRP A 110 -8.68 -3.05 -2.94
C TRP A 110 -9.59 -4.12 -2.35
N HIS A 111 -10.68 -4.40 -3.05
CA HIS A 111 -11.60 -5.47 -2.69
C HIS A 111 -12.20 -6.13 -3.93
N THR A 112 -12.48 -7.42 -3.86
CA THR A 112 -13.12 -8.14 -4.96
C THR A 112 -14.55 -7.65 -5.15
N LEU A 113 -15.02 -7.58 -6.39
CA LEU A 113 -16.43 -7.32 -6.68
C LEU A 113 -17.34 -8.50 -6.30
N ALA A 114 -16.77 -9.72 -6.26
CA ALA A 114 -17.44 -10.89 -5.71
C ALA A 114 -17.67 -10.71 -4.21
N GLN A 115 -18.92 -10.94 -3.77
CA GLN A 115 -19.33 -10.86 -2.37
C GLN A 115 -19.71 -12.24 -1.84
N LYS A 116 -19.37 -12.49 -0.59
CA LYS A 116 -19.78 -13.67 0.18
C LYS A 116 -20.32 -13.20 1.52
N ASN A 117 -21.58 -13.49 1.81
CA ASN A 117 -22.28 -13.07 3.04
C ASN A 117 -22.32 -11.54 3.26
N GLY A 118 -22.42 -10.75 2.19
CA GLY A 118 -22.48 -9.28 2.28
C GLY A 118 -21.13 -8.60 2.50
N THR A 119 -20.03 -9.34 2.51
CA THR A 119 -18.65 -8.81 2.54
C THR A 119 -17.90 -9.21 1.27
N PRO A 120 -16.92 -8.43 0.81
CA PRO A 120 -16.04 -8.84 -0.30
C PRO A 120 -15.40 -10.19 0.00
N GLU A 121 -15.30 -11.06 -1.01
CA GLU A 121 -14.65 -12.36 -0.87
C GLU A 121 -13.18 -12.22 -0.49
N ARG A 122 -12.49 -11.23 -1.08
CA ARG A 122 -11.13 -10.85 -0.70
C ARG A 122 -10.99 -9.35 -0.66
N GLU A 123 -10.11 -8.90 0.21
CA GLU A 123 -9.70 -7.51 0.31
C GLU A 123 -8.23 -7.44 0.70
N GLY A 124 -7.64 -6.28 0.44
CA GLY A 124 -6.25 -6.05 0.72
C GLY A 124 -5.91 -4.58 0.77
N LYS A 125 -4.75 -4.30 1.37
CA LYS A 125 -4.23 -2.95 1.55
C LYS A 125 -2.76 -2.91 1.20
N ILE A 126 -2.37 -1.89 0.46
CA ILE A 126 -1.00 -1.62 0.04
C ILE A 126 -0.61 -0.28 0.65
N ALA A 127 0.33 -0.31 1.59
CA ALA A 127 0.86 0.92 2.17
C ALA A 127 1.74 1.65 1.13
N LEU A 128 1.44 2.92 0.86
CA LEU A 128 2.17 3.71 -0.14
C LEU A 128 3.64 3.94 0.24
N ASP A 129 3.98 3.93 1.55
CA ASP A 129 5.37 3.95 2.03
C ASP A 129 6.21 2.74 1.53
N GLY A 130 5.54 1.63 1.22
CA GLY A 130 6.18 0.43 0.70
C GLY A 130 6.33 0.43 -0.82
N VAL A 131 5.74 1.40 -1.53
CA VAL A 131 5.71 1.45 -3.00
C VAL A 131 6.88 2.28 -3.50
N SER A 132 7.68 1.72 -4.42
CA SER A 132 8.76 2.45 -5.09
C SER A 132 8.33 3.11 -6.38
N SER A 133 7.49 2.41 -7.14
CA SER A 133 7.14 2.81 -8.50
C SER A 133 5.83 2.20 -8.94
N VAL A 134 5.13 2.95 -9.79
CA VAL A 134 3.95 2.52 -10.53
C VAL A 134 4.27 2.68 -12.01
N ASN A 135 4.16 1.61 -12.79
CA ASN A 135 4.55 1.59 -14.20
C ASN A 135 3.49 0.89 -15.04
N HIS A 136 3.53 1.08 -16.36
CA HIS A 136 2.80 0.20 -17.25
C HIS A 136 3.41 -1.21 -17.22
N SER A 137 2.55 -2.21 -17.41
CA SER A 137 2.95 -3.58 -17.66
C SER A 137 3.37 -3.77 -19.12
N ASP A 138 3.67 -5.01 -19.51
CA ASP A 138 3.87 -5.36 -20.93
C ASP A 138 2.58 -5.27 -21.75
N SER A 139 1.40 -5.28 -21.11
CA SER A 139 0.10 -4.96 -21.71
C SER A 139 -0.14 -3.45 -21.72
N GLU A 140 -0.68 -2.91 -22.82
CA GLU A 140 -1.10 -1.49 -22.95
C GLU A 140 -2.13 -1.08 -21.89
N LYS A 141 -2.93 -2.05 -21.43
CA LYS A 141 -3.96 -1.84 -20.40
C LYS A 141 -3.50 -2.16 -18.99
N GLY A 142 -2.30 -2.69 -18.84
CA GLY A 142 -1.83 -3.20 -17.55
C GLY A 142 -0.96 -2.20 -16.80
N MET A 143 -1.07 -2.25 -15.48
CA MET A 143 -0.36 -1.43 -14.50
C MET A 143 0.33 -2.32 -13.47
N LEU A 144 1.58 -2.01 -13.18
CA LEU A 144 2.44 -2.69 -12.21
C LEU A 144 2.77 -1.75 -11.05
N ILE A 145 2.47 -2.18 -9.83
CA ILE A 145 2.86 -1.52 -8.59
C ILE A 145 3.99 -2.33 -7.95
N ARG A 146 5.15 -1.71 -7.75
CA ARG A 146 6.34 -2.38 -7.20
C ARG A 146 6.71 -1.87 -5.82
N SER A 147 7.23 -2.77 -5.01
CA SER A 147 7.73 -2.46 -3.67
C SER A 147 9.07 -1.73 -3.73
N THR A 148 9.50 -1.17 -2.60
CA THR A 148 10.87 -0.65 -2.41
C THR A 148 11.97 -1.70 -2.63
N GLY A 149 11.65 -2.99 -2.52
CA GLY A 149 12.55 -4.09 -2.87
C GLY A 149 12.57 -4.46 -4.36
N GLY A 150 11.79 -3.75 -5.20
CA GLY A 150 11.66 -4.03 -6.64
C GLY A 150 10.71 -5.18 -6.99
N GLU A 151 10.16 -5.86 -5.99
CA GLU A 151 9.17 -6.93 -6.16
C GLU A 151 7.82 -6.37 -6.64
N VAL A 152 7.13 -7.10 -7.51
CA VAL A 152 5.77 -6.72 -7.95
C VAL A 152 4.80 -7.00 -6.79
N MET A 153 4.17 -5.94 -6.28
CA MET A 153 3.16 -6.05 -5.23
C MET A 153 1.81 -6.42 -5.84
N VAL A 154 1.40 -5.71 -6.89
CA VAL A 154 0.14 -5.91 -7.58
C VAL A 154 0.31 -5.58 -9.07
N GLU A 155 -0.34 -6.40 -9.89
CA GLU A 155 -0.49 -6.23 -11.33
C GLU A 155 -1.99 -6.18 -11.65
N LEU A 156 -2.42 -5.07 -12.23
CA LEU A 156 -3.80 -4.78 -12.57
C LEU A 156 -3.94 -4.54 -14.06
N GLU A 157 -5.09 -4.83 -14.63
CA GLU A 157 -5.45 -4.49 -16.00
C GLU A 157 -6.74 -3.67 -16.00
N ALA A 158 -6.71 -2.52 -16.65
CA ALA A 158 -7.87 -1.64 -16.79
C ALA A 158 -8.75 -2.08 -17.97
N GLU A 159 -9.99 -1.57 -18.04
CA GLU A 159 -10.87 -1.85 -19.17
C GLU A 159 -10.31 -1.25 -20.48
N GLY A 160 -9.67 -0.08 -20.39
CA GLY A 160 -9.06 0.63 -21.50
C GLY A 160 -7.68 1.23 -21.20
N GLU A 161 -6.88 1.42 -22.26
CA GLU A 161 -5.53 2.01 -22.20
C GLU A 161 -5.54 3.41 -21.56
N LEU A 162 -6.48 4.26 -21.98
CA LEU A 162 -6.62 5.63 -21.45
C LEU A 162 -6.93 5.66 -19.95
N GLU A 163 -7.69 4.68 -19.45
CA GLU A 163 -7.99 4.58 -18.03
C GLU A 163 -6.75 4.13 -17.26
N CYS A 164 -6.03 3.11 -17.77
CA CYS A 164 -4.76 2.67 -17.22
C CYS A 164 -3.76 3.84 -17.14
N GLU A 165 -3.61 4.61 -18.20
CA GLU A 165 -2.70 5.76 -18.24
C GLU A 165 -3.06 6.82 -17.19
N LYS A 166 -4.35 7.20 -17.10
CA LYS A 166 -4.82 8.14 -16.07
C LYS A 166 -4.49 7.67 -14.66
N TRP A 167 -4.69 6.39 -14.38
CA TRP A 167 -4.40 5.80 -13.07
C TRP A 167 -2.91 5.73 -12.77
N VAL A 168 -2.08 5.32 -13.74
CA VAL A 168 -0.62 5.31 -13.60
C VAL A 168 -0.11 6.72 -13.30
N ILE A 169 -0.58 7.73 -14.02
CA ILE A 169 -0.21 9.14 -13.80
C ILE A 169 -0.67 9.60 -12.41
N ALA A 170 -1.94 9.40 -12.08
CA ALA A 170 -2.50 9.81 -10.79
C ALA A 170 -1.77 9.18 -9.61
N LEU A 171 -1.46 7.88 -9.66
CA LEU A 171 -0.72 7.18 -8.61
C LEU A 171 0.74 7.63 -8.51
N ARG A 172 1.41 7.89 -9.64
CA ARG A 172 2.77 8.47 -9.63
C ARG A 172 2.79 9.84 -8.98
N GLU A 173 1.81 10.69 -9.33
CA GLU A 173 1.69 12.01 -8.70
C GLU A 173 1.34 11.92 -7.22
N ALA A 174 0.50 10.95 -6.82
CA ALA A 174 0.16 10.68 -5.43
C ALA A 174 1.41 10.37 -4.60
N LEU A 175 2.31 9.51 -5.10
CA LEU A 175 3.56 9.16 -4.39
C LEU A 175 4.46 10.39 -4.12
N VAL A 176 4.41 11.41 -4.98
CA VAL A 176 5.19 12.63 -4.81
C VAL A 176 4.46 13.65 -3.94
N CYS A 177 3.18 13.91 -4.22
CA CYS A 177 2.42 14.98 -3.56
C CYS A 177 2.03 14.62 -2.12
N LEU A 178 1.87 13.33 -1.83
CA LEU A 178 1.48 12.80 -0.50
C LEU A 178 2.68 12.34 0.33
N GLU A 179 3.92 12.67 -0.07
CA GLU A 179 5.12 12.21 0.62
C GLU A 179 5.10 12.56 2.13
N LYS A 180 4.63 13.77 2.48
CA LYS A 180 4.57 14.23 3.88
C LYS A 180 3.58 13.39 4.70
N GLU A 181 2.42 13.09 4.13
CA GLU A 181 1.36 12.25 4.71
C GLU A 181 1.83 10.80 4.88
N ILE A 182 2.48 10.26 3.85
CA ILE A 182 3.06 8.91 3.85
C ILE A 182 4.12 8.81 4.96
N GLN A 183 5.03 9.79 5.05
CA GLN A 183 6.06 9.84 6.09
C GLN A 183 5.46 10.03 7.50
N HIS A 184 4.40 10.82 7.63
CA HIS A 184 3.69 10.98 8.91
C HIS A 184 3.10 9.64 9.37
N CYS A 185 2.36 8.95 8.49
CA CYS A 185 1.77 7.65 8.78
C CYS A 185 2.83 6.61 9.13
N LYS A 186 3.98 6.62 8.44
CA LYS A 186 5.12 5.76 8.76
C LYS A 186 5.63 5.97 10.19
N ARG A 187 5.84 7.24 10.58
CA ARG A 187 6.32 7.60 11.92
C ARG A 187 5.33 7.18 13.01
N VAL A 188 4.04 7.38 12.79
CA VAL A 188 2.97 6.96 13.72
C VAL A 188 2.97 5.43 13.87
N LYS A 189 3.02 4.68 12.77
CA LYS A 189 3.08 3.20 12.79
C LYS A 189 4.33 2.67 13.51
N GLN A 190 5.49 3.28 13.29
CA GLN A 190 6.72 2.91 14.00
C GLN A 190 6.64 3.21 15.50
N GLY A 191 6.08 4.37 15.87
CA GLY A 191 5.85 4.74 17.27
C GLY A 191 4.92 3.75 17.99
N SER A 192 3.81 3.38 17.36
CA SER A 192 2.86 2.39 17.87
C SER A 192 3.51 1.02 18.09
N LYS A 193 4.22 0.48 17.08
CA LYS A 193 4.96 -0.79 17.19
C LYS A 193 5.98 -0.79 18.33
N ARG A 194 6.67 0.34 18.55
CA ARG A 194 7.64 0.48 19.65
C ARG A 194 6.97 0.41 21.02
N LEU A 195 5.80 1.04 21.17
CA LEU A 195 5.03 1.00 22.42
C LEU A 195 4.47 -0.39 22.69
N GLU A 196 3.93 -1.06 21.66
CA GLU A 196 3.45 -2.44 21.75
C GLU A 196 4.57 -3.41 22.16
N GLY A 197 5.75 -3.28 21.55
CA GLY A 197 6.93 -4.08 21.94
C GLY A 197 7.33 -3.87 23.40
N ARG A 198 7.32 -2.62 23.89
CA ARG A 198 7.58 -2.31 25.31
C ARG A 198 6.53 -2.89 26.25
N TRP A 199 5.26 -2.84 25.85
CA TRP A 199 4.16 -3.41 26.63
C TRP A 199 4.29 -4.93 26.75
N LEU A 200 4.59 -5.62 25.65
CA LEU A 200 4.85 -7.07 25.66
C LEU A 200 6.05 -7.43 26.54
N GLU A 201 7.13 -6.63 26.52
CA GLU A 201 8.28 -6.83 27.39
C GLU A 201 7.93 -6.68 28.88
N MET A 202 7.18 -5.63 29.23
CA MET A 202 6.68 -5.40 30.59
C MET A 202 5.78 -6.55 31.06
N GLN A 203 4.93 -7.07 30.19
CA GLN A 203 4.06 -8.20 30.51
C GLN A 203 4.86 -9.49 30.72
N ARG A 204 5.89 -9.74 29.90
CA ARG A 204 6.81 -10.86 30.12
C ARG A 204 7.56 -10.74 31.46
N LYS A 205 8.06 -9.54 31.80
CA LYS A 205 8.73 -9.29 33.09
C LYS A 205 7.79 -9.50 34.28
N LYS A 206 6.55 -9.02 34.17
CA LYS A 206 5.52 -9.22 35.20
C LYS A 206 5.21 -10.71 35.39
N ASN A 207 4.98 -11.44 34.30
CA ASN A 207 4.72 -12.88 34.34
C ASN A 207 5.92 -13.65 34.93
N ALA A 208 7.15 -13.29 34.57
CA ALA A 208 8.37 -13.89 35.12
C ALA A 208 8.52 -13.60 36.63
N ALA A 209 8.25 -12.38 37.06
CA ALA A 209 8.27 -12.00 38.48
C ALA A 209 7.18 -12.73 39.27
N GLU A 210 5.97 -12.91 38.70
CA GLU A 210 4.91 -13.70 39.31
C GLU A 210 5.26 -15.18 39.38
N SER A 211 5.84 -15.76 38.33
CA SER A 211 6.32 -17.15 38.37
C SER A 211 7.43 -17.34 39.40
N TYR A 212 8.36 -16.37 39.50
CA TYR A 212 9.43 -16.39 40.47
C TYR A 212 8.91 -16.21 41.91
N LYS A 213 7.93 -15.31 42.11
CA LYS A 213 7.24 -15.16 43.40
C LYS A 213 6.51 -16.44 43.80
N LYS A 214 5.85 -17.11 42.85
CA LYS A 214 5.22 -18.42 43.06
C LYS A 214 6.25 -19.49 43.42
N SER A 215 7.40 -19.52 42.74
CA SER A 215 8.45 -20.51 43.03
C SER A 215 9.18 -20.29 44.36
N LEU A 216 9.23 -19.05 44.86
CA LEU A 216 9.80 -18.73 46.18
C LEU A 216 8.92 -19.15 47.38
N GLY A 217 7.63 -19.44 47.17
CA GLY A 217 6.71 -19.87 48.22
C GLY A 217 6.66 -18.94 49.45
N THR A 218 6.47 -19.49 50.65
CA THR A 218 6.40 -18.76 51.93
C THR A 218 7.76 -18.40 52.54
N VAL A 219 8.87 -18.86 51.94
CA VAL A 219 10.22 -18.70 52.51
C VAL A 219 10.71 -17.26 52.37
N GLY A 220 10.40 -16.59 51.25
CA GLY A 220 10.78 -15.18 51.03
C GLY A 220 10.15 -14.20 52.01
N MET A 221 8.86 -14.37 52.33
CA MET A 221 8.14 -13.46 53.25
C MET A 221 8.67 -13.55 54.70
N LYS A 222 9.11 -14.72 55.16
CA LYS A 222 9.71 -14.87 56.50
C LYS A 222 11.05 -14.13 56.62
N HIS A 223 11.86 -14.10 55.56
CA HIS A 223 13.14 -13.40 55.57
C HIS A 223 12.96 -11.87 55.51
N THR A 224 12.03 -11.37 54.70
CA THR A 224 11.74 -9.93 54.62
C THR A 224 11.07 -9.43 55.92
N ALA A 225 10.14 -10.21 56.49
CA ALA A 225 9.52 -9.86 57.77
C ALA A 225 10.53 -9.87 58.93
N ARG A 226 11.48 -10.82 58.95
CA ARG A 226 12.55 -10.84 59.97
C ARG A 226 13.50 -9.65 59.86
N ILE A 227 13.86 -9.21 58.65
CA ILE A 227 14.69 -7.99 58.45
C ILE A 227 13.94 -6.72 58.86
N MET A 228 12.64 -6.63 58.57
CA MET A 228 11.83 -5.48 58.99
C MET A 228 11.61 -5.46 60.51
N ALA A 229 11.42 -6.61 61.15
CA ALA A 229 11.27 -6.72 62.60
C ALA A 229 12.59 -6.50 63.38
N SER A 230 13.75 -6.63 62.74
CA SER A 230 15.06 -6.37 63.36
C SER A 230 15.56 -4.93 63.17
N ARG A 231 14.71 -4.03 62.66
CA ARG A 231 15.03 -2.61 62.41
C ARG A 231 14.34 -1.64 63.38
N ASP A 232 13.51 -2.17 64.29
CA ASP A 232 13.02 -1.50 65.50
C ASP A 232 13.91 -1.86 66.68
#